data_AF-A0A842X6J2-F1
#
_entry.id   AF-A0A842X6J2-F1
#
_cell.length_a   1.000
_cell.length_b   1.000
_cell.length_c   1.000
_cell.angle_alpha   90.00
_cell.angle_beta   90.00
_cell.angle_gamma   90.00
#
_symmetry.space_group_name_H-M   'P 1'
#
loop_
_entity.id
_entity.type
_entity.pdbx_description
1 polymer ?
#
loop_
_entity_poly.entity_id
_entity_poly.type
_entity_poly.pdbx_seq_one_letter_code
_entity_poly.pdbx_strand_id
1 'polypeptide(L)'
;MGILDMLKSAMKGKKKTLASKEFKCPNCGAKVTLDMKRCPECGVRIKSMFRKKCPKCKHLNPLDAKICEECGYDFEAEIRAAKKTQYRCPRCGYKMNAYMSRCPVCGVRFG
;
A
#
# COMPACT_ATOMS: atom_id res chain seq x y z
N MET A 1 35.21 -10.60 37.20
CA MET A 1 34.98 -10.02 35.86
C MET A 1 33.49 -9.70 35.75
N GLY A 2 33.17 -8.41 35.61
CA GLY A 2 31.88 -7.82 36.00
C GLY A 2 30.70 -8.08 35.07
N ILE A 3 29.53 -8.08 35.68
CA ILE A 3 28.16 -8.28 35.15
C ILE A 3 27.61 -7.08 34.36
N LEU A 4 28.44 -6.33 33.62
CA LEU A 4 28.00 -5.14 32.88
C LEU A 4 28.50 -5.19 31.44
N ASP A 5 27.63 -5.65 30.53
CA ASP A 5 27.33 -5.08 29.20
C ASP A 5 26.58 -6.10 28.31
N MET A 6 25.45 -6.60 28.82
CA MET A 6 24.52 -7.48 28.10
C MET A 6 23.40 -6.71 27.37
N LEU A 7 23.54 -5.41 27.09
CA LEU A 7 22.43 -4.59 26.56
C LEU A 7 22.90 -3.46 25.62
N LYS A 8 23.12 -3.77 24.34
CA LYS A 8 23.03 -2.75 23.27
C LYS A 8 22.43 -3.28 21.98
N SER A 9 21.24 -3.87 22.11
CA SER A 9 20.24 -3.82 21.03
C SER A 9 19.58 -2.44 21.04
N ALA A 10 19.92 -1.56 20.11
CA ALA A 10 19.06 -0.44 19.74
C ALA A 10 19.45 0.16 18.39
N MET A 11 18.43 0.39 17.57
CA MET A 11 18.42 1.25 16.37
C MET A 11 18.70 0.56 15.02
N LYS A 12 17.87 -0.47 14.78
CA LYS A 12 17.13 -0.74 13.52
C LYS A 12 17.28 0.36 12.46
N GLY A 13 17.76 -0.07 11.29
CA GLY A 13 18.02 0.75 10.13
C GLY A 13 16.91 1.73 9.76
N LYS A 14 17.34 2.97 9.51
CA LYS A 14 16.62 3.99 8.76
C LYS A 14 16.46 3.51 7.30
N LYS A 15 15.50 2.63 7.03
CA LYS A 15 14.98 2.47 5.67
C LYS A 15 14.22 3.74 5.37
N LYS A 16 14.72 4.57 4.44
CA LYS A 16 14.04 5.74 3.87
C LYS A 16 12.64 5.32 3.41
N THR A 17 11.65 5.48 4.27
CA THR A 17 10.24 5.18 4.02
C THR A 17 9.66 6.23 3.09
N LEU A 18 8.66 5.83 2.30
CA LEU A 18 7.86 6.64 1.38
C LEU A 18 7.50 7.98 2.03
N ALA A 19 8.27 9.02 1.77
CA ALA A 19 7.89 10.35 2.13
C ALA A 19 6.71 10.79 1.25
N SER A 20 5.72 11.35 1.94
CA SER A 20 5.02 12.60 1.58
C SER A 20 4.04 12.56 0.40
N LYS A 21 2.90 11.88 0.58
CA LYS A 21 1.64 12.43 0.05
C LYS A 21 0.50 12.17 1.02
N GLU A 22 0.09 13.24 1.69
CA GLU A 22 -1.06 13.25 2.60
C GLU A 22 -2.37 13.18 1.79
N PHE A 23 -3.33 12.42 2.29
CA PHE A 23 -4.70 12.42 1.79
C PHE A 23 -5.67 12.51 2.96
N LYS A 24 -6.94 12.78 2.66
CA LYS A 24 -7.99 12.84 3.68
C LYS A 24 -8.50 11.43 3.97
N CYS A 25 -8.51 11.06 5.24
CA CYS A 25 -9.13 9.87 5.75
C CYS A 25 -10.61 9.86 5.31
N PRO A 26 -11.07 8.88 4.50
CA PRO A 26 -12.45 8.87 4.03
C PRO A 26 -13.50 8.65 5.14
N ASN A 27 -13.08 8.28 6.36
CA ASN A 27 -14.00 8.12 7.50
C ASN A 27 -14.17 9.41 8.32
N CYS A 28 -13.11 10.20 8.51
CA CYS A 28 -13.16 11.38 9.40
C CYS A 28 -12.55 12.66 8.82
N GLY A 29 -12.01 12.64 7.60
CA GLY A 29 -11.40 13.79 6.95
C GLY A 29 -9.97 14.13 7.38
N ALA A 30 -9.44 13.49 8.42
CA ALA A 30 -8.10 13.71 8.94
C ALA A 30 -7.00 13.50 7.87
N LYS A 31 -5.91 14.28 7.95
CA LYS A 31 -4.75 14.08 7.08
C LYS A 31 -4.00 12.81 7.48
N VAL A 32 -3.84 11.89 6.53
CA VAL A 32 -3.20 10.58 6.74
C VAL A 32 -2.28 10.25 5.56
N THR A 33 -1.35 9.32 5.77
CA THR A 33 -0.45 8.79 4.73
C THR A 33 -0.66 7.29 4.54
N LEU A 34 -0.26 6.74 3.40
CA LEU A 34 -0.47 5.32 3.08
C LEU A 34 0.37 4.38 3.96
N ASP A 35 1.44 4.90 4.55
CA ASP A 35 2.32 4.17 5.45
C ASP A 35 1.74 4.02 6.86
N MET A 36 0.73 4.83 7.22
CA MET A 36 0.03 4.70 8.50
C MET A 36 -0.79 3.42 8.54
N LYS A 37 -0.68 2.65 9.63
CA LYS A 37 -1.52 1.45 9.85
C LYS A 37 -2.96 1.83 10.16
N ARG A 38 -3.16 2.91 10.93
CA ARG A 38 -4.46 3.45 11.36
C ARG A 38 -4.46 4.97 11.26
N CYS A 39 -5.64 5.55 11.05
CA CYS A 39 -5.84 6.99 11.18
C CYS A 39 -5.61 7.40 12.64
N PRO A 40 -4.83 8.45 12.92
CA PRO A 40 -4.60 8.92 14.28
C PRO A 40 -5.85 9.51 14.94
N GLU A 41 -6.76 10.08 14.15
CA GLU A 41 -7.97 10.74 14.66
C GLU A 41 -9.11 9.75 14.97
N CYS A 42 -9.45 8.85 14.04
CA CYS A 42 -10.59 7.94 14.20
C CYS A 42 -10.21 6.47 14.40
N GLY A 43 -8.92 6.13 14.40
CA GLY A 43 -8.44 4.76 14.63
C GLY A 43 -8.69 3.76 13.48
N VAL A 44 -9.39 4.14 12.41
CA VAL A 44 -9.70 3.25 11.28
C VAL A 44 -8.43 2.77 10.57
N ARG A 45 -8.40 1.50 10.15
CA ARG A 45 -7.26 0.93 9.41
C ARG A 45 -7.19 1.52 8.01
N ILE A 46 -6.11 2.26 7.72
CA ILE A 46 -5.93 2.98 6.45
C ILE A 46 -6.03 2.05 5.25
N LYS A 47 -5.32 0.91 5.29
CA LYS A 47 -5.33 -0.06 4.17
C LYS A 47 -6.72 -0.61 3.85
N SER A 48 -7.58 -0.76 4.87
CA SER A 48 -8.94 -1.28 4.71
C SER A 48 -9.88 -0.30 4.00
N MET A 49 -9.49 0.98 3.92
CA MET A 49 -10.28 2.03 3.26
C MET A 49 -10.12 2.03 1.74
N PHE A 50 -9.14 1.30 1.24
CA PHE A 50 -8.80 1.28 -0.17
C PHE A 50 -9.10 -0.09 -0.76
N ARG A 51 -9.66 -0.10 -1.97
CA ARG A 51 -9.92 -1.30 -2.75
C ARG A 51 -9.20 -1.24 -4.08
N LYS A 52 -8.80 -2.40 -4.61
CA LYS A 52 -8.27 -2.55 -5.96
C LYS A 52 -9.27 -3.29 -6.84
N LYS A 53 -9.40 -2.83 -8.07
CA LYS A 53 -10.29 -3.43 -9.06
C LYS A 53 -9.59 -4.61 -9.74
N CYS A 54 -10.23 -5.77 -9.77
CA CYS A 54 -9.74 -6.93 -10.50
C CYS A 54 -9.67 -6.61 -12.01
N PRO A 55 -8.54 -6.83 -12.70
CA PRO A 55 -8.45 -6.59 -14.14
C PRO A 55 -9.29 -7.59 -14.95
N LYS A 56 -9.51 -8.80 -14.43
CA LYS A 56 -10.27 -9.87 -15.10
C LYS A 56 -11.79 -9.69 -14.95
N CYS A 57 -12.30 -9.63 -13.72
CA CYS A 57 -13.75 -9.60 -13.47
C CYS A 57 -14.28 -8.26 -12.96
N LYS A 58 -13.43 -7.24 -12.75
CA LYS A 58 -13.82 -5.90 -12.25
C LYS A 58 -14.30 -5.83 -10.79
N HIS A 59 -14.25 -6.93 -10.02
CA HIS A 59 -14.55 -6.93 -8.59
C HIS A 59 -13.64 -6.00 -7.76
N LEU A 60 -14.17 -5.38 -6.70
CA LEU A 60 -13.43 -4.51 -5.78
C LEU A 60 -12.89 -5.31 -4.58
N ASN A 61 -11.62 -5.67 -4.65
CA ASN A 61 -10.93 -6.46 -3.63
C ASN A 61 -10.19 -5.55 -2.63
N PRO A 62 -9.91 -6.01 -1.40
CA PRO A 62 -8.95 -5.34 -0.51
C PRO A 62 -7.61 -5.07 -1.20
N LEU A 63 -6.93 -3.97 -0.87
CA LEU A 63 -5.63 -3.64 -1.51
C LEU A 63 -4.59 -4.76 -1.36
N ASP A 64 -4.59 -5.44 -0.22
CA ASP A 64 -3.68 -6.51 0.15
C ASP A 64 -4.13 -7.92 -0.29
N ALA A 65 -5.29 -8.05 -0.94
CA ALA A 65 -5.78 -9.33 -1.44
C ALA A 65 -4.79 -9.93 -2.46
N LYS A 66 -4.32 -11.17 -2.23
CA LYS A 66 -3.42 -11.85 -3.18
C LYS A 66 -4.15 -12.45 -4.36
N ILE A 67 -5.38 -12.90 -4.11
CA ILE A 67 -6.26 -13.54 -5.08
C ILE A 67 -7.58 -12.76 -5.09
N CYS A 68 -8.23 -12.68 -6.24
CA CYS A 68 -9.55 -12.10 -6.35
C CYS A 68 -10.60 -12.97 -5.66
N GLU A 69 -11.36 -12.38 -4.74
CA GLU A 69 -12.41 -13.05 -3.95
C GLU A 69 -13.60 -13.53 -4.81
N GLU A 70 -13.77 -12.98 -6.02
CA GLU A 70 -14.86 -13.34 -6.93
C GLU A 70 -14.45 -14.36 -8.01
N CYS A 71 -13.32 -14.14 -8.69
CA CYS A 71 -12.95 -14.92 -9.89
C CYS A 71 -11.64 -15.72 -9.78
N GLY A 72 -10.97 -15.69 -8.62
CA GLY A 72 -9.73 -16.43 -8.41
C GLY A 72 -8.49 -15.86 -9.13
N TYR A 73 -8.57 -14.67 -9.73
CA TYR A 73 -7.42 -14.04 -10.39
C TYR A 73 -6.28 -13.79 -9.39
N ASP A 74 -5.08 -14.30 -9.68
CA ASP A 74 -3.89 -14.20 -8.82
C ASP A 74 -3.10 -12.91 -9.12
N PHE A 75 -3.28 -11.91 -8.25
CA PHE A 75 -2.56 -10.64 -8.35
C PHE A 75 -1.06 -10.80 -8.15
N GLU A 76 -0.63 -11.76 -7.34
CA GLU A 76 0.79 -11.98 -7.00
C GLU A 76 1.52 -12.70 -8.15
N ALA A 77 0.84 -13.61 -8.86
CA ALA A 77 1.35 -14.22 -10.09
C ALA A 77 1.56 -13.19 -11.19
N GLU A 78 0.61 -12.27 -11.40
CA GLU A 78 0.75 -11.21 -12.40
C GLU A 78 1.93 -10.27 -12.07
N ILE A 79 2.12 -9.92 -10.79
CA ILE A 79 3.28 -9.12 -10.34
C ILE A 79 4.60 -9.83 -10.66
N ARG A 80 4.65 -11.16 -10.45
CA ARG A 80 5.82 -11.99 -10.77
C ARG A 80 6.08 -12.05 -12.28
N ALA A 81 5.03 -12.24 -13.07
CA ALA A 81 5.11 -12.29 -14.53
C ALA A 81 5.58 -10.95 -15.14
N ALA A 82 5.12 -9.83 -14.59
CA ALA A 82 5.50 -8.48 -15.02
C ALA A 82 6.94 -8.06 -14.66
N LYS A 83 7.83 -9.01 -14.32
CA LYS A 83 9.26 -8.78 -14.00
C LYS A 83 9.49 -7.65 -12.96
N LYS A 84 8.60 -7.51 -11.98
CA LYS A 84 8.70 -6.55 -10.85
C LYS A 84 8.89 -5.07 -11.23
N THR A 85 8.42 -4.63 -12.40
CA THR A 85 8.38 -3.20 -12.70
C THR A 85 7.23 -2.56 -11.93
N GLN A 86 7.42 -2.35 -10.63
CA GLN A 86 6.48 -1.61 -9.79
C GLN A 86 6.84 -0.13 -9.82
N TYR A 87 5.87 0.74 -10.06
CA TYR A 87 6.04 2.20 -9.99
C TYR A 87 5.07 2.78 -8.98
N ARG A 88 5.38 3.95 -8.41
CA ARG A 88 4.46 4.62 -7.49
C ARG A 88 3.63 5.63 -8.25
N CYS A 89 2.33 5.60 -8.01
CA CYS A 89 1.41 6.62 -8.48
C CYS A 89 1.89 8.02 -8.02
N PRO A 90 2.25 8.96 -8.90
CA PRO A 90 2.65 10.31 -8.48
C PRO A 90 1.52 11.09 -7.79
N ARG A 91 0.25 10.73 -8.03
CA ARG A 91 -0.90 11.38 -7.40
C ARG A 91 -1.14 10.95 -5.95
N CYS A 92 -1.02 9.66 -5.63
CA CYS A 92 -1.38 9.14 -4.30
C CYS A 92 -0.31 8.24 -3.66
N GLY A 93 0.79 7.95 -4.33
CA GLY A 93 1.86 7.08 -3.84
C GLY A 93 1.60 5.58 -3.94
N TYR A 94 0.41 5.16 -4.41
CA TYR A 94 0.07 3.74 -4.55
C TYR A 94 1.08 2.99 -5.43
N LYS A 95 1.59 1.86 -4.94
CA LYS A 95 2.48 0.98 -5.72
C LYS A 95 1.65 0.24 -6.77
N MET A 96 1.87 0.61 -8.01
CA MET A 96 1.28 0.01 -9.20
C MET A 96 2.31 -0.85 -9.90
N ASN A 97 1.85 -1.75 -10.75
CA ASN A 97 2.71 -2.50 -11.66
C ASN A 97 2.71 -1.79 -13.01
N ALA A 98 3.80 -1.89 -13.79
CA ALA A 98 4.02 -1.12 -15.02
C ALA A 98 2.91 -1.25 -16.07
N TYR A 99 2.14 -2.33 -16.07
CA TYR A 99 1.03 -2.55 -16.99
C TYR A 99 -0.29 -1.87 -16.57
N MET A 100 -0.35 -1.21 -15.41
CA MET A 100 -1.54 -0.49 -14.96
C MET A 100 -1.57 0.91 -15.60
N SER A 101 -2.54 1.18 -16.48
CA SER A 101 -2.75 2.50 -17.11
C SER A 101 -3.63 3.44 -16.29
N ARG A 102 -4.14 2.99 -15.14
CA ARG A 102 -4.97 3.80 -14.23
C ARG A 102 -4.74 3.37 -12.79
N CYS A 103 -4.54 4.34 -11.90
CA CYS A 103 -4.43 4.08 -10.47
C CYS A 103 -5.76 3.61 -9.88
N PRO A 104 -5.83 2.43 -9.25
CA PRO A 104 -7.06 1.94 -8.61
C PRO A 104 -7.43 2.75 -7.37
N VAL A 105 -6.47 3.44 -6.74
CA VAL A 105 -6.69 4.22 -5.52
C VAL A 105 -7.25 5.60 -5.81
N CYS A 106 -6.76 6.27 -6.86
CA CYS A 106 -7.05 7.68 -7.07
C CYS A 106 -7.54 8.03 -8.47
N GLY A 107 -7.71 7.03 -9.33
CA GLY A 107 -8.30 7.18 -10.67
C GLY A 107 -7.44 7.89 -11.70
N VAL A 108 -6.30 8.46 -11.30
CA VAL A 108 -5.38 9.11 -12.23
C VAL A 108 -4.91 8.10 -13.29
N ARG A 109 -4.95 8.51 -14.55
CA ARG A 109 -4.52 7.71 -15.69
C ARG A 109 -3.06 8.01 -16.00
N PHE A 110 -2.34 7.00 -16.47
CA PHE A 110 -0.98 7.10 -16.97
C PHE A 110 -1.00 6.59 -18.39
N GLY A 111 -0.53 7.41 -19.31
CA GLY A 111 -0.35 7.13 -20.73
C GLY A 111 1.04 7.60 -21.10
#